data_AF-A0A358QT63-F1
#
_entry.id   AF-A0A358QT63-F1
#
_cell.length_a   1.000
_cell.length_b   1.000
_cell.length_c   1.000
_cell.angle_alpha   90.00
_cell.angle_beta   90.00
_cell.angle_gamma   90.00
#
_symmetry.space_group_name_H-M   'P 1'
#
loop_
_entity.id
_entity.type
_entity.pdbx_description
1 polymer ?
#
loop_
_entity_poly.entity_id
_entity_poly.type
_entity_poly.pdbx_seq_one_letter_code
_entity_poly.pdbx_strand_id
1 'polypeptide(L)'
;MNRHKWLFGILITLLLFVFCTVSWLTQEKQNGESNPQTDQLSSQGQISPPAAPVVRTPPEISLRPQNSVQPQRSQSSARPKKTAATPGQAQPKPEQPTSTAEKTGLTDDERIMLDMVNQARKKNGAGPLSINMKLTRAARAKADDMIAKNYFSHTSPTFGSPFDMMRNFGISYRTAGENLAGAGSVAAAHSNLMNSPGHRANILNSSYREIGIGVVSGGQYGKIYVQLFIG
;
A
#
# COMPACT_ATOMS: atom_id res chain seq x y z
N MET A 1 -42.59 -55.25 39.10
CA MET A 1 -43.02 -53.84 38.98
C MET A 1 -42.42 -53.31 37.68
N ASN A 2 -43.10 -53.50 36.53
CA ASN A 2 -43.93 -52.49 35.85
C ASN A 2 -43.07 -51.28 35.35
N ARG A 3 -42.94 -50.91 34.07
CA ARG A 3 -43.59 -51.31 32.80
C ARG A 3 -42.72 -50.94 31.59
N HIS A 4 -42.98 -51.69 30.52
CA HIS A 4 -42.61 -51.50 29.12
C HIS A 4 -42.97 -50.14 28.49
N LYS A 5 -42.42 -49.97 27.26
CA LYS A 5 -42.80 -49.11 26.12
C LYS A 5 -41.84 -47.91 25.98
N TRP A 6 -41.04 -47.73 24.92
CA TRP A 6 -41.33 -47.89 23.49
C TRP A 6 -40.04 -48.13 22.66
N LEU A 7 -40.03 -49.22 21.89
CA LEU A 7 -39.30 -49.40 20.63
C LEU A 7 -40.38 -49.47 19.55
N PHE A 8 -40.51 -48.48 18.65
CA PHE A 8 -41.20 -48.63 17.36
C PHE A 8 -40.83 -47.48 16.39
N GLY A 9 -40.40 -47.84 15.18
CA GLY A 9 -40.16 -46.99 14.01
C GLY A 9 -38.67 -46.66 13.79
N ILE A 10 -37.80 -47.52 13.24
CA ILE A 10 -37.82 -48.30 11.99
C ILE A 10 -38.11 -47.43 10.75
N LEU A 11 -37.03 -47.27 9.96
CA LEU A 11 -36.96 -47.05 8.51
C LEU A 11 -37.35 -45.67 7.97
N ILE A 12 -36.57 -45.26 6.96
CA ILE A 12 -36.72 -44.08 6.08
C ILE A 12 -35.98 -42.83 6.59
N THR A 13 -34.70 -42.72 6.22
CA THR A 13 -34.09 -41.50 5.63
C THR A 13 -32.61 -41.71 5.25
N LEU A 14 -32.27 -42.91 4.75
CA LEU A 14 -31.07 -43.11 3.93
C LEU A 14 -31.42 -42.72 2.48
N LEU A 15 -31.87 -41.48 2.26
CA LEU A 15 -32.31 -40.97 0.95
C LEU A 15 -32.51 -39.43 0.90
N LEU A 16 -31.55 -38.64 1.38
CA LEU A 16 -31.48 -37.20 1.08
C LEU A 16 -30.04 -36.75 0.77
N PHE A 17 -29.38 -37.50 -0.12
CA PHE A 17 -28.13 -37.10 -0.77
C PHE A 17 -28.35 -36.70 -2.26
N VAL A 18 -29.58 -36.33 -2.67
CA VAL A 18 -29.93 -36.09 -4.09
C VAL A 18 -30.91 -34.92 -4.35
N PHE A 19 -31.04 -33.92 -3.47
CA PHE A 19 -31.86 -32.73 -3.82
C PHE A 19 -31.29 -31.42 -3.26
N CYS A 20 -30.43 -30.75 -4.05
CA CYS A 20 -30.59 -29.32 -4.40
C CYS A 20 -29.53 -28.88 -5.42
N THR A 21 -29.57 -29.42 -6.65
CA THR A 21 -28.74 -28.96 -7.79
C THR A 21 -29.59 -28.58 -9.01
N VAL A 22 -30.89 -28.30 -8.85
CA VAL A 22 -31.79 -28.03 -9.98
C VAL A 22 -32.61 -26.77 -9.73
N SER A 23 -32.01 -25.60 -9.98
CA SER A 23 -32.73 -24.34 -10.26
C SER A 23 -31.78 -23.29 -10.84
N TRP A 24 -31.29 -23.53 -12.06
CA TRP A 24 -30.98 -22.47 -13.03
C TRP A 24 -30.65 -23.07 -14.39
N LEU A 25 -31.62 -23.74 -15.01
CA LEU A 25 -31.53 -24.10 -16.42
C LEU A 25 -32.91 -24.24 -17.05
N THR A 26 -33.63 -23.13 -17.15
CA THR A 26 -34.72 -23.02 -18.12
C THR A 26 -34.88 -21.56 -18.51
N GLN A 27 -34.61 -21.26 -19.78
CA GLN A 27 -35.45 -20.43 -20.67
C GLN A 27 -34.60 -19.66 -21.68
N GLU A 28 -33.94 -20.41 -22.56
CA GLU A 28 -33.83 -19.95 -23.94
C GLU A 28 -35.21 -20.09 -24.62
N LYS A 29 -35.40 -19.26 -25.64
CA LYS A 29 -36.35 -19.45 -26.75
C LYS A 29 -37.72 -18.80 -26.61
N GLN A 30 -37.75 -17.47 -26.69
CA GLN A 30 -38.70 -16.77 -27.57
C GLN A 30 -38.05 -15.51 -28.15
N ASN A 31 -38.39 -15.21 -29.41
CA ASN A 31 -38.19 -13.95 -30.14
C ASN A 31 -36.99 -13.91 -31.09
N GLY A 32 -37.02 -14.79 -32.08
CA GLY A 32 -36.61 -14.41 -33.43
C GLY A 32 -37.88 -14.11 -34.24
N GLU A 33 -38.07 -12.85 -34.62
CA GLU A 33 -38.85 -12.43 -35.79
C GLU A 33 -38.47 -10.98 -36.16
N SER A 34 -38.53 -10.73 -37.47
CA SER A 34 -37.79 -9.77 -38.30
C SER A 34 -38.31 -8.34 -38.37
N ASN A 35 -37.44 -7.37 -38.70
CA ASN A 35 -37.77 -6.30 -39.66
C ASN A 35 -36.50 -5.70 -40.33
N PRO A 36 -36.48 -5.41 -41.65
CA PRO A 36 -35.29 -5.00 -42.39
C PRO A 36 -35.23 -3.49 -42.71
N GLN A 37 -34.04 -3.08 -43.15
CA GLN A 37 -33.68 -1.85 -43.88
C GLN A 37 -33.84 -0.48 -43.20
N THR A 38 -32.72 0.21 -43.01
CA THR A 38 -32.42 1.42 -43.80
C THR A 38 -30.91 1.69 -43.81
N ASP A 39 -30.47 2.15 -44.96
CA ASP A 39 -29.12 2.23 -45.48
C ASP A 39 -28.54 3.64 -45.27
N GLN A 40 -27.20 3.74 -45.25
CA GLN A 40 -26.38 4.94 -45.53
C GLN A 40 -26.50 6.18 -44.62
N LEU A 41 -25.39 6.57 -43.96
CA LEU A 41 -24.60 7.75 -44.40
C LEU A 41 -23.26 7.85 -43.64
N SER A 42 -22.16 7.85 -44.40
CA SER A 42 -20.82 8.21 -43.95
C SER A 42 -20.73 9.71 -43.66
N SER A 43 -20.13 10.11 -42.53
CA SER A 43 -19.37 11.37 -42.46
C SER A 43 -18.40 11.35 -41.27
N GLN A 44 -17.17 11.74 -41.57
CA GLN A 44 -16.10 12.01 -40.63
C GLN A 44 -16.51 13.11 -39.64
N GLY A 45 -16.16 12.91 -38.37
CA GLY A 45 -16.23 13.92 -37.32
C GLY A 45 -15.03 13.75 -36.38
N GLN A 46 -14.10 14.69 -36.46
CA GLN A 46 -12.95 14.86 -35.56
C GLN A 46 -13.40 14.79 -34.09
N ILE A 47 -12.90 13.81 -33.36
CA ILE A 47 -13.03 13.76 -31.90
C ILE A 47 -11.93 14.65 -31.33
N SER A 48 -12.28 15.88 -30.95
CA SER A 48 -11.42 16.71 -30.10
C SER A 48 -11.31 16.07 -28.71
N PRO A 49 -10.13 16.08 -28.06
CA PRO A 49 -10.01 15.54 -26.70
C PRO A 49 -10.81 16.39 -25.69
N PRO A 50 -11.37 15.78 -24.63
CA PRO A 50 -12.08 16.52 -23.60
C PRO A 50 -11.13 17.42 -22.78
N ALA A 51 -11.56 18.66 -22.55
CA ALA A 51 -10.87 19.63 -21.70
C ALA A 51 -10.71 19.12 -20.26
N ALA A 52 -9.56 19.40 -19.66
CA ALA A 52 -9.24 19.06 -18.27
C ALA A 52 -10.21 19.73 -17.28
N PRO A 53 -10.59 19.06 -16.17
CA PRO A 53 -11.44 19.66 -15.16
C PRO A 53 -10.68 20.73 -14.35
N VAL A 54 -11.25 21.92 -14.27
CA VAL A 54 -10.83 23.01 -13.39
C VAL A 54 -11.02 22.56 -11.94
N VAL A 55 -9.91 22.32 -11.22
CA VAL A 55 -9.94 22.00 -9.79
C VAL A 55 -10.20 23.28 -9.00
N ARG A 56 -11.35 23.32 -8.33
CA ARG A 56 -11.68 24.35 -7.34
C ARG A 56 -10.93 24.05 -6.03
N THR A 57 -10.25 25.04 -5.48
CA THR A 57 -9.54 24.99 -4.19
C THR A 57 -10.51 24.89 -3.00
N PRO A 58 -10.28 24.00 -2.02
CA PRO A 58 -11.00 24.00 -0.73
C PRO A 58 -10.47 25.10 0.23
N PRO A 59 -11.28 25.54 1.22
CA PRO A 59 -10.92 26.64 2.12
C PRO A 59 -9.99 26.23 3.27
N GLU A 60 -9.19 27.20 3.68
CA GLU A 60 -8.15 27.17 4.71
C GLU A 60 -8.73 27.14 6.14
N ILE A 61 -8.33 26.15 6.96
CA ILE A 61 -8.69 26.07 8.38
C ILE A 61 -7.53 26.59 9.22
N SER A 62 -7.78 27.71 9.91
CA SER A 62 -6.89 28.36 10.87
C SER A 62 -6.93 27.65 12.23
N LEU A 63 -5.78 27.24 12.77
CA LEU A 63 -5.63 26.84 14.18
C LEU A 63 -4.38 27.47 14.79
N ARG A 64 -4.60 28.21 15.89
CA ARG A 64 -3.59 28.85 16.75
C ARG A 64 -2.86 27.81 17.63
N PRO A 65 -1.62 28.07 18.08
CA PRO A 65 -0.89 27.18 18.99
C PRO A 65 -1.10 27.54 20.48
N GLN A 66 -1.21 26.52 21.33
CA GLN A 66 -0.96 26.63 22.78
C GLN A 66 0.35 25.90 23.12
N ASN A 67 1.14 26.56 23.97
CA ASN A 67 2.51 26.21 24.33
C ASN A 67 2.60 25.82 25.81
N SER A 68 3.68 25.10 26.16
CA SER A 68 4.24 24.79 27.51
C SER A 68 3.67 23.51 28.15
N VAL A 69 4.46 22.54 28.65
CA VAL A 69 5.58 22.64 29.61
C VAL A 69 6.54 21.44 29.45
N GLN A 70 7.84 21.66 29.73
CA GLN A 70 8.92 20.65 29.87
C GLN A 70 9.53 20.77 31.31
N PRO A 71 10.58 20.00 31.68
CA PRO A 71 10.63 18.65 32.26
C PRO A 71 11.08 18.63 33.75
N GLN A 72 11.00 17.48 34.43
CA GLN A 72 11.93 17.22 35.55
C GLN A 72 12.32 15.74 35.72
N ARG A 73 13.64 15.57 35.89
CA ARG A 73 14.43 14.35 36.06
C ARG A 73 14.70 14.16 37.55
N SER A 74 14.60 12.93 38.06
CA SER A 74 15.23 12.53 39.33
C SER A 74 15.77 11.10 39.21
N GLN A 75 17.05 10.94 39.56
CA GLN A 75 17.82 9.69 39.61
C GLN A 75 17.85 9.10 41.03
N SER A 76 18.42 7.89 41.13
CA SER A 76 19.11 7.24 42.27
C SER A 76 18.36 6.00 42.79
N SER A 77 18.81 4.75 42.61
CA SER A 77 20.04 4.01 42.99
C SER A 77 19.81 3.13 44.22
N ALA A 78 19.92 1.80 44.07
CA ALA A 78 20.35 0.87 45.12
C ALA A 78 20.64 -0.55 44.59
N ARG A 79 21.86 -1.03 44.85
CA ARG A 79 22.35 -2.43 44.88
C ARG A 79 23.40 -2.45 46.02
N PRO A 80 23.65 -3.51 46.85
CA PRO A 80 23.94 -4.92 46.50
C PRO A 80 23.44 -6.00 47.49
N LYS A 81 23.44 -7.30 47.14
CA LYS A 81 24.56 -8.24 47.40
C LYS A 81 24.37 -9.60 46.71
N LYS A 82 25.46 -10.35 46.70
CA LYS A 82 25.85 -11.48 45.85
C LYS A 82 25.85 -12.76 46.69
N THR A 83 25.35 -13.88 46.17
CA THR A 83 25.65 -15.22 46.71
C THR A 83 25.72 -16.28 45.61
N ALA A 84 26.89 -16.94 45.56
CA ALA A 84 27.28 -18.28 45.11
C ALA A 84 26.66 -18.96 43.86
N ALA A 85 27.59 -19.55 43.08
CA ALA A 85 27.40 -20.34 41.87
C ALA A 85 27.38 -21.85 42.15
N THR A 86 26.82 -22.63 41.21
CA THR A 86 27.22 -24.02 40.84
C THR A 86 26.65 -24.31 39.42
N PRO A 87 27.30 -25.12 38.57
CA PRO A 87 27.14 -25.08 37.11
C PRO A 87 26.28 -26.22 36.52
N GLY A 88 25.68 -25.97 35.35
CA GLY A 88 25.31 -27.03 34.40
C GLY A 88 23.89 -26.98 33.83
N GLN A 89 23.75 -26.40 32.63
CA GLN A 89 23.08 -26.95 31.42
C GLN A 89 22.63 -25.80 30.52
N ALA A 90 23.15 -25.80 29.29
CA ALA A 90 22.86 -24.81 28.27
C ALA A 90 21.40 -24.92 27.81
N GLN A 91 20.58 -23.96 28.22
CA GLN A 91 19.24 -23.76 27.71
C GLN A 91 19.31 -22.78 26.51
N PRO A 92 18.67 -23.08 25.37
CA PRO A 92 18.69 -22.19 24.22
C PRO A 92 18.02 -20.85 24.58
N LYS A 93 18.78 -19.78 24.36
CA LYS A 93 18.37 -18.38 24.57
C LYS A 93 17.21 -18.05 23.61
N PRO A 94 16.16 -17.32 24.05
CA PRO A 94 15.14 -16.82 23.16
C PRO A 94 15.80 -15.98 22.05
N GLU A 95 15.58 -16.36 20.80
CA GLU A 95 16.00 -15.58 19.64
C GLU A 95 15.26 -14.24 19.67
N GLN A 96 15.94 -13.24 20.20
CA GLN A 96 15.61 -11.84 20.00
C GLN A 96 15.62 -11.59 18.48
N PRO A 97 14.56 -11.04 17.88
CA PRO A 97 14.56 -10.74 16.45
C PRO A 97 15.75 -9.84 16.15
N THR A 98 16.59 -10.34 15.26
CA THR A 98 17.88 -9.80 14.89
C THR A 98 17.77 -8.35 14.43
N SER A 99 18.57 -7.52 15.08
CA SER A 99 19.05 -6.22 14.61
C SER A 99 19.57 -6.28 13.16
N THR A 100 18.66 -6.13 12.20
CA THR A 100 18.96 -5.89 10.77
C THR A 100 18.44 -4.51 10.35
N ALA A 101 17.53 -3.91 11.13
CA ALA A 101 16.88 -2.64 10.84
C ALA A 101 17.83 -1.43 10.79
N GLU A 102 18.96 -1.45 11.52
CA GLU A 102 19.92 -0.34 11.50
C GLU A 102 20.87 -0.35 10.29
N LYS A 103 20.96 -1.47 9.53
CA LYS A 103 21.97 -1.61 8.47
C LYS A 103 21.58 -1.05 7.09
N THR A 104 20.33 -0.63 6.88
CA THR A 104 19.85 -0.16 5.55
C THR A 104 19.84 1.36 5.39
N GLY A 105 19.94 2.14 6.48
CA GLY A 105 19.86 3.61 6.43
C GLY A 105 18.46 4.15 6.11
N LEU A 106 17.43 3.32 6.26
CA LEU A 106 16.02 3.71 6.16
C LEU A 106 15.51 4.29 7.47
N THR A 107 14.54 5.19 7.37
CA THR A 107 13.73 5.59 8.50
C THR A 107 12.67 4.53 8.82
N ASP A 108 12.05 4.63 9.99
CA ASP A 108 10.96 3.73 10.37
C ASP A 108 9.78 3.82 9.40
N ASP A 109 9.41 5.04 8.98
CA ASP A 109 8.30 5.25 8.03
C ASP A 109 8.59 4.59 6.67
N GLU A 110 9.82 4.71 6.16
CA GLU A 110 10.22 4.12 4.89
C GLU A 110 10.24 2.59 4.96
N ARG A 111 10.71 2.03 6.07
CA ARG A 111 10.70 0.58 6.33
C ARG A 111 9.28 0.04 6.40
N ILE A 112 8.40 0.69 7.16
CA ILE A 112 6.98 0.30 7.25
C ILE A 112 6.32 0.40 5.87
N MET A 113 6.59 1.46 5.10
CA MET A 113 6.05 1.60 3.75
C MET A 113 6.52 0.48 2.82
N LEU A 114 7.82 0.13 2.86
CA LEU A 114 8.38 -0.97 2.08
C LEU A 114 7.70 -2.31 2.42
N ASP A 115 7.51 -2.59 3.71
CA ASP A 115 6.85 -3.81 4.17
C ASP A 115 5.40 -3.87 3.67
N MET A 116 4.64 -2.78 3.76
CA MET A 116 3.27 -2.72 3.26
C MET A 116 3.21 -2.93 1.73
N VAL A 117 4.10 -2.28 0.98
CA VAL A 117 4.24 -2.47 -0.47
C VAL A 117 4.53 -3.93 -0.81
N ASN A 118 5.51 -4.55 -0.15
CA ASN A 118 5.88 -5.94 -0.42
C ASN A 118 4.81 -6.94 0.02
N GLN A 119 4.04 -6.65 1.07
CA GLN A 119 2.86 -7.43 1.42
C GLN A 119 1.77 -7.36 0.35
N ALA A 120 1.50 -6.17 -0.22
CA ALA A 120 0.54 -6.01 -1.31
C ALA A 120 0.99 -6.75 -2.57
N ARG A 121 2.28 -6.67 -2.91
CA ARG A 121 2.87 -7.39 -4.05
C ARG A 121 2.79 -8.90 -3.89
N LYS A 122 3.11 -9.43 -2.70
CA LYS A 122 2.99 -10.86 -2.39
C LYS A 122 1.55 -11.35 -2.59
N LYS A 123 0.55 -10.59 -2.12
CA LYS A 123 -0.88 -10.92 -2.32
C LYS A 123 -1.30 -10.93 -3.79
N ASN A 124 -0.60 -10.18 -4.64
CA ASN A 124 -0.85 -10.10 -6.08
C ASN A 124 0.05 -11.05 -6.91
N GLY A 125 0.85 -11.91 -6.27
CA GLY A 125 1.79 -12.79 -6.96
C GLY A 125 2.98 -12.07 -7.62
N ALA A 126 3.20 -10.79 -7.31
CA ALA A 126 4.38 -10.06 -7.76
C ALA A 126 5.57 -10.29 -6.80
N GLY A 127 6.78 -10.42 -7.34
CA GLY A 127 8.00 -10.56 -6.53
C GLY A 127 8.27 -9.33 -5.66
N PRO A 128 8.91 -9.47 -4.49
CA PRO A 128 9.20 -8.34 -3.61
C PRO A 128 10.17 -7.36 -4.26
N LEU A 129 10.04 -6.07 -3.92
CA LEU A 129 10.98 -5.02 -4.30
C LEU A 129 12.11 -4.95 -3.28
N SER A 130 13.33 -4.83 -3.79
CA SER A 130 14.52 -4.52 -2.97
C SER A 130 14.67 -3.02 -2.81
N ILE A 131 15.06 -2.56 -1.63
CA ILE A 131 15.33 -1.13 -1.43
C ILE A 131 16.62 -0.73 -2.16
N ASN A 132 16.57 0.38 -2.89
CA ASN A 132 17.72 1.01 -3.50
C ASN A 132 17.97 2.39 -2.88
N MET A 133 19.07 2.52 -2.14
CA MET A 133 19.37 3.76 -1.41
C MET A 133 19.69 4.95 -2.31
N LYS A 134 20.06 4.75 -3.56
CA LYS A 134 20.23 5.82 -4.55
C LYS A 134 18.88 6.39 -4.98
N LEU A 135 17.90 5.51 -5.24
CA LEU A 135 16.50 5.91 -5.45
C LEU A 135 15.91 6.56 -4.21
N THR A 136 16.16 6.03 -3.00
CA THR A 136 15.69 6.63 -1.74
C THR A 136 16.22 8.06 -1.57
N ARG A 137 17.49 8.32 -1.87
CA ARG A 137 18.04 9.70 -1.85
C ARG A 137 17.33 10.63 -2.83
N ALA A 138 17.04 10.16 -4.05
CA ALA A 138 16.27 10.93 -5.02
C ALA A 138 14.84 11.19 -4.52
N ALA A 139 14.16 10.17 -4.00
CA ALA A 139 12.81 10.27 -3.47
C ALA A 139 12.73 11.25 -2.28
N ARG A 140 13.71 11.22 -1.36
CA ARG A 140 13.81 12.19 -0.25
C ARG A 140 13.99 13.62 -0.78
N ALA A 141 14.93 13.84 -1.71
CA ALA A 141 15.13 15.15 -2.32
C ALA A 141 13.89 15.68 -3.03
N LYS A 142 13.10 14.80 -3.67
CA LYS A 142 11.83 15.16 -4.31
C LYS A 142 10.77 15.57 -3.27
N ALA A 143 10.69 14.84 -2.16
CA ALA A 143 9.79 15.17 -1.05
C ALA A 143 10.16 16.51 -0.40
N ASP A 144 11.46 16.74 -0.13
CA ASP A 144 11.98 18.01 0.37
C ASP A 144 11.66 19.16 -0.57
N ASP A 145 11.84 18.97 -1.89
CA ASP A 145 11.54 20.00 -2.90
C ASP A 145 10.06 20.36 -2.95
N MET A 146 9.17 19.36 -2.86
CA MET A 146 7.71 19.58 -2.77
C MET A 146 7.33 20.43 -1.56
N ILE A 147 7.95 20.16 -0.41
CA ILE A 147 7.71 20.93 0.82
C ILE A 147 8.30 22.34 0.69
N ALA A 148 9.57 22.46 0.30
CA ALA A 148 10.30 23.72 0.24
C ALA A 148 9.70 24.72 -0.76
N LYS A 149 9.10 24.21 -1.85
CA LYS A 149 8.50 25.04 -2.91
C LYS A 149 6.98 25.01 -2.92
N ASN A 150 6.37 24.43 -1.88
CA ASN A 150 4.92 24.38 -1.68
C ASN A 150 4.13 23.89 -2.91
N TYR A 151 4.49 22.72 -3.44
CA TYR A 151 3.79 22.10 -4.56
C TYR A 151 3.61 20.60 -4.36
N PHE A 152 2.65 20.01 -5.08
CA PHE A 152 2.42 18.57 -5.11
C PHE A 152 2.22 18.12 -6.56
N SER A 153 3.30 17.64 -7.21
CA SER A 153 3.30 17.26 -8.63
C SER A 153 4.44 16.30 -8.95
N HIS A 154 4.23 15.44 -9.95
CA HIS A 154 5.27 14.58 -10.52
C HIS A 154 6.43 15.41 -11.10
N THR A 155 6.14 16.52 -11.77
CA THR A 155 7.18 17.41 -12.31
C THR A 155 7.70 18.33 -11.21
N SER A 156 9.00 18.25 -10.92
CA SER A 156 9.69 19.16 -10.02
C SER A 156 10.14 20.42 -10.76
N PRO A 157 9.95 21.63 -10.20
CA PRO A 157 10.56 22.85 -10.73
C PRO A 157 12.09 22.89 -10.53
N THR A 158 12.67 21.98 -9.74
CA THR A 158 14.13 21.85 -9.55
C THR A 158 14.72 20.73 -10.38
N PHE A 159 14.07 19.56 -10.38
CA PHE A 159 14.63 18.32 -10.90
C PHE A 159 13.99 17.85 -12.21
N GLY A 160 12.96 18.55 -12.72
CA GLY A 160 12.23 18.16 -13.92
C GLY A 160 11.29 16.99 -13.70
N SER A 161 11.08 16.18 -14.73
CA SER A 161 10.28 14.95 -14.60
C SER A 161 10.96 13.93 -13.67
N PRO A 162 10.25 12.91 -13.17
CA PRO A 162 10.87 11.84 -12.40
C PRO A 162 12.02 11.15 -13.15
N PHE A 163 11.93 11.07 -14.48
CA PHE A 163 12.95 10.49 -15.35
C PHE A 163 14.20 11.36 -15.46
N ASP A 164 14.04 12.68 -15.56
CA ASP A 164 15.14 13.64 -15.52
C ASP A 164 15.84 13.59 -14.17
N MET A 165 15.04 13.53 -13.09
CA MET A 165 15.56 13.41 -11.74
C MET A 165 16.39 12.13 -11.55
N MET A 166 15.86 10.97 -11.94
CA MET A 166 16.60 9.70 -11.84
C MET A 166 17.91 9.77 -12.64
N ARG A 167 17.89 10.36 -13.84
CA ARG A 167 19.11 10.58 -14.65
C ARG A 167 20.12 11.48 -13.95
N ASN A 168 19.68 12.60 -13.38
CA ASN A 168 20.54 13.56 -12.66
C ASN A 168 21.16 12.95 -11.40
N PHE A 169 20.45 12.02 -10.75
CA PHE A 169 21.00 11.24 -9.65
C PHE A 169 21.91 10.11 -10.12
N GLY A 170 22.07 9.88 -11.43
CA GLY A 170 22.89 8.84 -12.04
C GLY A 170 22.26 7.44 -11.98
N ILE A 171 20.93 7.35 -11.91
CA ILE A 171 20.19 6.09 -11.84
C ILE A 171 19.86 5.64 -13.26
N SER A 172 20.23 4.40 -13.59
CA SER A 172 19.90 3.76 -14.86
C SER A 172 18.80 2.72 -14.64
N TYR A 173 17.91 2.57 -15.61
CA TYR A 173 16.77 1.66 -15.54
C TYR A 173 16.29 1.29 -16.95
N ARG A 174 15.54 0.20 -17.08
CA ARG A 174 14.83 -0.14 -18.32
C ARG A 174 13.37 0.27 -18.26
N THR A 175 12.78 0.13 -17.08
CA THR A 175 11.42 0.58 -16.76
C THR A 175 11.47 1.37 -15.46
N ALA A 176 10.63 2.40 -15.34
CA ALA A 176 10.53 3.17 -14.11
C ALA A 176 9.14 3.77 -13.91
N GLY A 177 8.82 4.07 -12.65
CA GLY A 177 7.56 4.72 -12.27
C GLY A 177 7.71 5.54 -11.00
N GLU A 178 6.73 6.40 -10.75
CA GLU A 178 6.64 7.23 -9.54
C GLU A 178 5.24 7.15 -8.95
N ASN A 179 5.16 7.09 -7.61
CA ASN A 179 3.95 7.38 -6.86
C ASN A 179 4.21 8.50 -5.84
N LEU A 180 3.22 9.36 -5.65
CA LEU A 180 3.23 10.44 -4.68
C LEU A 180 2.03 10.33 -3.76
N ALA A 181 2.22 10.57 -2.46
CA ALA A 181 1.13 10.72 -1.51
C ALA A 181 1.43 11.82 -0.48
N GLY A 182 0.41 12.57 -0.09
CA GLY A 182 0.41 13.39 1.12
C GLY A 182 -0.49 12.74 2.17
N ALA A 183 0.02 12.46 3.36
CA ALA A 183 -0.79 11.90 4.45
C ALA A 183 -0.12 12.05 5.83
N GLY A 184 -0.92 12.08 6.90
CA GLY A 184 -0.39 12.15 8.27
C GLY A 184 0.31 10.87 8.75
N SER A 185 0.10 9.72 8.09
CA SER A 185 0.68 8.43 8.48
C SER A 185 0.99 7.53 7.29
N VAL A 186 1.93 6.60 7.48
CA VAL A 186 2.35 5.62 6.46
C VAL A 186 1.18 4.77 6.01
N ALA A 187 0.34 4.32 6.96
CA ALA A 187 -0.83 3.49 6.66
C ALA A 187 -1.86 4.22 5.80
N ALA A 188 -2.11 5.51 6.09
CA ALA A 188 -3.01 6.33 5.28
C ALA A 188 -2.44 6.56 3.87
N ALA A 189 -1.14 6.88 3.76
CA ALA A 189 -0.48 7.04 2.47
C ALA A 189 -0.56 5.76 1.62
N HIS A 190 -0.22 4.60 2.19
CA HIS A 190 -0.29 3.33 1.48
C HIS A 190 -1.72 2.99 1.03
N SER A 191 -2.72 3.20 1.89
CA SER A 191 -4.13 2.99 1.55
C SER A 191 -4.56 3.89 0.38
N ASN A 192 -4.23 5.18 0.43
CA ASN A 192 -4.55 6.14 -0.64
C ASN A 192 -3.92 5.74 -1.98
N LEU A 193 -2.67 5.27 -1.95
CA LEU A 193 -1.98 4.77 -3.15
C LEU A 193 -2.64 3.49 -3.69
N MET A 194 -3.00 2.54 -2.83
CA MET A 194 -3.62 1.28 -3.26
C MET A 194 -5.07 1.43 -3.76
N ASN A 195 -5.76 2.50 -3.34
CA ASN A 195 -7.12 2.82 -3.79
C ASN A 195 -7.15 3.64 -5.10
N SER A 196 -6.00 4.17 -5.54
CA SER A 196 -5.86 4.84 -6.83
C SER A 196 -5.41 3.84 -7.91
N PRO A 197 -6.16 3.62 -9.00
CA PRO A 197 -5.81 2.63 -10.02
C PRO A 197 -4.41 2.81 -10.61
N GLY A 198 -4.00 4.05 -10.91
CA GLY A 198 -2.67 4.33 -11.47
C GLY A 198 -1.54 4.05 -10.48
N HIS A 199 -1.69 4.50 -9.23
CA HIS A 199 -0.67 4.26 -8.21
C HIS A 199 -0.57 2.78 -7.81
N ARG A 200 -1.72 2.10 -7.71
CA ARG A 200 -1.80 0.66 -7.47
C ARG A 200 -1.12 -0.11 -8.59
N ALA A 201 -1.32 0.28 -9.85
CA ALA A 201 -0.67 -0.37 -11.00
C ALA A 201 0.86 -0.31 -10.87
N ASN A 202 1.43 0.83 -10.44
CA ASN A 202 2.86 0.93 -10.16
C ASN A 202 3.32 -0.02 -9.04
N ILE A 203 2.62 -0.01 -7.89
CA ILE A 203 2.97 -0.86 -6.73
C ILE A 203 2.98 -2.34 -7.11
N LEU A 204 2.02 -2.79 -7.94
CA LEU A 204 1.82 -4.18 -8.29
C LEU A 204 2.53 -4.61 -9.58
N ASN A 205 3.22 -3.70 -10.27
CA ASN A 205 3.88 -4.00 -11.53
C ASN A 205 5.01 -5.02 -11.34
N SER A 206 4.87 -6.18 -11.96
CA SER A 206 5.83 -7.28 -11.93
C SER A 206 7.10 -7.04 -12.74
N SER A 207 7.22 -5.93 -13.48
CA SER A 207 8.47 -5.54 -14.15
C SER A 207 9.46 -4.83 -13.22
N TYR A 208 9.00 -4.20 -12.15
CA TYR A 208 9.87 -3.55 -11.17
C TYR A 208 10.58 -4.56 -10.25
N ARG A 209 11.80 -4.22 -9.87
CA ARG A 209 12.68 -5.03 -9.01
C ARG A 209 13.17 -4.25 -7.79
N GLU A 210 13.33 -2.94 -7.94
CA GLU A 210 13.88 -2.07 -6.92
C GLU A 210 12.96 -0.87 -6.66
N ILE A 211 13.00 -0.37 -5.43
CA ILE A 211 12.24 0.81 -4.99
C ILE A 211 13.13 1.72 -4.16
N GLY A 212 12.97 3.03 -4.33
CA GLY A 212 13.38 4.02 -3.35
C GLY A 212 12.17 4.70 -2.74
N ILE A 213 12.21 4.91 -1.44
CA ILE A 213 11.12 5.55 -0.70
C ILE A 213 11.69 6.76 0.01
N GLY A 214 11.07 7.92 -0.19
CA GLY A 214 11.36 9.13 0.55
C GLY A 214 10.15 9.53 1.38
N VAL A 215 10.35 9.77 2.68
CA VAL A 215 9.32 10.28 3.58
C VAL A 215 9.86 11.50 4.30
N VAL A 216 9.19 12.64 4.11
CA VAL A 216 9.58 13.91 4.76
C VAL A 216 8.36 14.50 5.46
N SER A 217 8.54 14.87 6.73
CA SER A 217 7.51 15.55 7.52
C SER A 217 7.45 17.03 7.14
N GLY A 218 6.25 17.55 6.95
CA GLY A 218 6.00 18.94 6.58
C GLY A 218 4.93 19.11 5.51
N GLY A 219 4.66 20.37 5.16
CA GLY A 219 3.61 20.76 4.22
C GLY A 219 2.20 20.54 4.78
N GLN A 220 1.20 20.86 3.95
CA GLN A 220 -0.23 20.83 4.32
C GLN A 220 -0.78 19.43 4.66
N TYR A 221 -0.04 18.37 4.34
CA TYR A 221 -0.46 16.97 4.53
C TYR A 221 0.15 16.31 5.78
N GLY A 222 1.01 17.01 6.52
CA GLY A 222 1.77 16.48 7.65
C GLY A 222 3.02 15.70 7.23
N LYS A 223 2.92 14.82 6.21
CA LYS A 223 4.07 14.16 5.57
C LYS A 223 3.85 13.99 4.06
N ILE A 224 4.95 14.03 3.32
CA ILE A 224 5.02 13.71 1.89
C ILE A 224 5.75 12.38 1.71
N TYR A 225 5.19 11.52 0.85
CA TYR A 225 5.72 10.21 0.49
C TYR A 225 6.00 10.19 -1.01
N VAL A 226 7.20 9.77 -1.38
CA VAL A 226 7.61 9.55 -2.77
C VAL A 226 8.08 8.11 -2.90
N GLN A 227 7.56 7.38 -3.87
CA GLN A 227 8.06 6.06 -4.25
C GLN A 227 8.58 6.13 -5.68
N LEU A 228 9.84 5.79 -5.88
CA LEU A 228 10.45 5.64 -7.21
C LEU A 228 10.73 4.15 -7.44
N PHE A 229 10.25 3.62 -8.56
CA PHE A 229 10.39 2.22 -8.93
C PHE A 229 11.30 2.08 -10.13
N ILE A 230 12.13 1.04 -10.16
CA ILE A 230 12.89 0.65 -11.36
C ILE A 230 12.88 -0.87 -11.58
N GLY A 231 13.12 -1.29 -12.82
CA GLY A 231 13.34 -2.68 -13.23
C GLY A 231 14.22 -2.79 -14.47
#